data_AF-A0A1F2T7J1-F1
#
_entry.id   AF-A0A1F2T7J1-F1
#
_cell.length_a   1.000
_cell.length_b   1.000
_cell.length_c   1.000
_cell.angle_alpha   90.00
_cell.angle_beta   90.00
_cell.angle_gamma   90.00
#
_symmetry.space_group_name_H-M   'P 1'
#
loop_
_entity.id
_entity.type
_entity.pdbx_description
1 polymer ?
#
loop_
_entity_poly.entity_id
_entity_poly.type
_entity_poly.pdbx_seq_one_letter_code
_entity_poly.pdbx_strand_id
1 'polypeptide(L)'
;MLVPEGEGRPGGRDPLGRLGHLRDVAIGLDTLEVATADTDQPDPVSLPDHVPIPYGMRVPTFVVSPWVPPGKGPSVALDHCSIVKTVLARFLGADKPFLSERVAASHSFESFLSEPQPRMDIEHTEPLAPLPDTVRRVAPGGSQIVTPPISRKRLREEPVEFHDLSGWVARLIGR
;
A
#
# COMPACT_ATOMS: atom_id res chain seq x y z
N MET A 1 31.81 48.65 -24.37
CA MET A 1 31.62 49.99 -23.78
C MET A 1 30.26 50.00 -23.12
N LEU A 2 30.22 50.32 -21.81
CA LEU A 2 29.03 50.63 -20.99
C LEU A 2 27.89 49.60 -20.85
N VAL A 3 27.81 49.03 -19.65
CA VAL A 3 26.55 48.66 -18.96
C VAL A 3 25.93 49.95 -18.37
N PRO A 4 24.60 49.99 -18.15
CA PRO A 4 24.12 50.47 -16.84
C PRO A 4 23.02 49.57 -16.21
N GLU A 5 22.92 49.61 -14.88
CA GLU A 5 21.96 48.86 -14.03
C GLU A 5 20.83 49.76 -13.44
N GLY A 6 19.86 49.12 -12.73
CA GLY A 6 18.81 49.73 -11.85
C GLY A 6 17.48 50.08 -12.54
N GLU A 7 16.26 50.07 -11.96
CA GLU A 7 15.61 49.56 -10.71
C GLU A 7 14.12 49.23 -11.12
N GLY A 8 13.19 48.67 -10.34
CA GLY A 8 13.20 48.14 -8.97
C GLY A 8 11.84 48.31 -8.24
N ARG A 9 11.64 47.60 -7.11
CA ARG A 9 10.43 47.59 -6.22
C ARG A 9 9.06 47.20 -6.85
N PRO A 10 7.99 46.97 -6.04
CA PRO A 10 7.91 46.31 -4.73
C PRO A 10 6.81 45.19 -4.67
N GLY A 11 6.76 44.44 -3.56
CA GLY A 11 5.94 43.22 -3.41
C GLY A 11 4.41 43.36 -3.34
N GLY A 12 3.72 42.20 -3.36
CA GLY A 12 2.27 42.14 -3.18
C GLY A 12 1.60 40.75 -3.25
N ARG A 13 1.46 40.11 -2.09
CA ARG A 13 0.35 39.21 -1.66
C ARG A 13 0.25 37.77 -2.20
N ASP A 14 0.24 36.85 -1.24
CA ASP A 14 -0.26 35.48 -1.37
C ASP A 14 -1.77 35.42 -1.71
N PRO A 15 -2.21 34.38 -2.45
CA PRO A 15 -3.54 33.82 -2.31
C PRO A 15 -3.53 32.63 -1.33
N LEU A 16 -4.22 32.79 -0.19
CA LEU A 16 -4.44 31.78 0.85
C LEU A 16 -4.94 30.43 0.29
N GLY A 17 -4.15 29.37 0.52
CA GLY A 17 -4.36 28.01 0.00
C GLY A 17 -4.53 26.90 1.05
N ARG A 18 -4.99 27.23 2.27
CA ARG A 18 -5.71 26.33 3.20
C ARG A 18 -5.12 24.90 3.40
N LEU A 19 -4.07 24.76 4.23
CA LEU A 19 -3.85 23.52 4.98
C LEU A 19 -4.30 23.69 6.43
N GLY A 20 -5.28 22.87 6.86
CA GLY A 20 -5.63 22.76 8.27
C GLY A 20 -4.58 21.95 9.00
N HIS A 21 -4.01 22.51 10.07
CA HIS A 21 -3.16 21.75 10.98
C HIS A 21 -4.00 20.74 11.77
N LEU A 22 -3.91 19.47 11.37
CA LEU A 22 -4.13 18.35 12.30
C LEU A 22 -2.82 18.16 13.08
N ARG A 23 -2.71 18.90 14.19
CA ARG A 23 -1.75 18.59 15.26
C ARG A 23 -2.40 17.61 16.24
N ASP A 24 -1.54 16.91 16.98
CA ASP A 24 -1.84 16.22 18.23
C ASP A 24 -2.68 14.94 18.14
N VAL A 25 -2.07 13.89 17.56
CA VAL A 25 -2.19 12.54 18.14
C VAL A 25 -0.88 12.25 18.86
N ALA A 26 -0.83 12.58 20.15
CA ALA A 26 0.28 12.19 21.02
C ALA A 26 0.15 10.70 21.36
N ILE A 27 1.02 9.87 20.81
CA ILE A 27 1.23 8.50 21.31
C ILE A 27 2.23 8.62 22.46
N GLY A 28 1.77 8.37 23.69
CA GLY A 28 2.61 8.42 24.88
C GLY A 28 3.76 7.41 24.78
N LEU A 29 4.99 7.90 24.76
CA LEU A 29 6.22 7.11 24.90
C LEU A 29 6.72 7.23 26.34
N ASP A 30 5.85 6.85 27.26
CA ASP A 30 5.95 7.16 28.68
C ASP A 30 6.86 6.16 29.42
N THR A 31 8.03 5.82 28.86
CA THR A 31 9.12 5.15 29.59
C THR A 31 10.47 5.30 28.87
N LEU A 32 11.20 6.36 29.22
CA LEU A 32 12.65 6.44 29.02
C LEU A 32 13.29 6.92 30.33
N GLU A 33 13.47 6.00 31.27
CA GLU A 33 14.38 6.22 32.39
C GLU A 33 15.82 6.20 31.86
N VAL A 34 16.49 7.34 31.94
CA VAL A 34 17.92 7.46 31.62
C VAL A 34 18.72 6.98 32.82
N ALA A 35 19.06 5.69 32.83
CA ALA A 35 20.01 5.15 33.80
C ALA A 35 21.41 5.71 33.52
N THR A 36 22.04 6.30 34.54
CA THR A 36 23.42 6.78 34.49
C THR A 36 24.40 5.62 34.41
N ALA A 37 25.45 5.77 33.60
CA ALA A 37 26.39 4.71 33.28
C ALA A 37 27.11 4.12 34.52
N ASP A 38 26.96 2.81 34.70
CA ASP A 38 27.93 1.97 35.40
C ASP A 38 28.74 1.19 34.35
N THR A 39 30.02 0.95 34.61
CA THR A 39 30.97 0.43 33.61
C THR A 39 31.09 -1.08 33.68
N ASP A 40 30.08 -1.76 33.13
CA ASP A 40 30.21 -3.12 32.61
C ASP A 40 29.74 -3.09 31.17
N GLN A 41 30.69 -3.09 30.22
CA GLN A 41 30.36 -2.98 28.80
C GLN A 41 30.06 -4.38 28.27
N PRO A 42 28.78 -4.74 28.02
CA PRO A 42 28.47 -6.05 27.48
C PRO A 42 29.13 -6.22 26.12
N ASP A 43 29.46 -7.47 25.77
CA ASP A 43 29.91 -7.82 24.42
C ASP A 43 28.99 -7.17 23.38
N PRO A 44 29.54 -6.64 22.26
CA PRO A 44 28.74 -5.93 21.28
C PRO A 44 27.62 -6.82 20.78
N VAL A 45 26.39 -6.50 21.20
CA VAL A 45 25.20 -7.27 20.84
C VAL A 45 25.12 -7.29 19.33
N SER A 46 25.43 -8.45 18.74
CA SER A 46 25.28 -8.68 17.31
C SER A 46 23.81 -8.58 17.00
N LEU A 47 23.37 -7.40 16.56
CA LEU A 47 22.05 -7.22 15.97
C LEU A 47 21.92 -8.29 14.88
N PRO A 48 20.81 -9.06 14.84
CA PRO A 48 20.62 -10.00 13.76
C PRO A 48 20.63 -9.19 12.45
N ASP A 49 21.54 -9.55 11.53
CA ASP A 49 21.77 -8.85 10.24
C ASP A 49 20.49 -8.70 9.40
N HIS A 50 19.43 -9.41 9.77
CA HIS A 50 18.09 -9.36 9.20
C HIS A 50 17.09 -9.78 10.27
N VAL A 51 16.15 -8.90 10.64
CA VAL A 51 14.96 -9.30 11.41
C VAL A 51 14.11 -10.21 10.52
N PRO A 52 13.76 -11.44 10.93
CA PRO A 52 12.94 -12.33 10.10
C PRO A 52 11.53 -11.76 9.94
N ILE A 53 11.25 -11.23 8.75
CA ILE A 53 9.95 -10.60 8.44
C ILE A 53 8.88 -11.71 8.30
N PRO A 54 7.85 -11.75 9.18
CA PRO A 54 6.86 -12.81 9.12
C PRO A 54 5.96 -12.68 7.87
N TYR A 55 5.61 -13.84 7.32
CA TYR A 55 4.53 -13.97 6.34
C TYR A 55 3.16 -13.99 7.04
N GLY A 56 2.17 -13.35 6.43
CA GLY A 56 0.79 -13.36 6.91
C GLY A 56 -0.02 -14.54 6.37
N MET A 57 -1.34 -14.37 6.29
CA MET A 57 -2.24 -15.30 5.61
C MET A 57 -1.77 -15.58 4.17
N ARG A 58 -1.78 -16.86 3.76
CA ARG A 58 -1.52 -17.23 2.38
C ARG A 58 -2.68 -16.84 1.48
N VAL A 59 -2.39 -16.20 0.37
CA VAL A 59 -3.35 -15.84 -0.69
C VAL A 59 -3.08 -16.69 -1.95
N PRO A 60 -4.10 -16.97 -2.79
CA PRO A 60 -3.86 -17.51 -4.12
C PRO A 60 -2.99 -16.58 -4.96
N THR A 61 -2.18 -17.12 -5.85
CA THR A 61 -1.34 -16.34 -6.78
C THR A 61 -1.26 -17.10 -8.09
N PHE A 62 -1.57 -16.42 -9.19
CA PHE A 62 -1.53 -16.95 -10.54
C PHE A 62 -0.68 -16.01 -11.41
N VAL A 63 0.16 -16.57 -12.28
CA VAL A 63 0.95 -15.80 -13.24
C VAL A 63 0.49 -16.24 -14.63
N VAL A 64 -0.11 -15.31 -15.38
CA VAL A 64 -0.63 -15.57 -16.72
C VAL A 64 0.11 -14.65 -17.68
N SER A 65 0.91 -15.23 -18.56
CA SER A 65 1.68 -14.53 -19.59
C SER A 65 2.16 -15.54 -20.64
N PRO A 66 2.34 -15.13 -21.92
CA PRO A 66 2.94 -15.97 -22.95
C PRO A 66 4.34 -16.50 -22.58
N TRP A 67 5.07 -15.82 -21.68
CA TRP A 67 6.43 -16.20 -21.26
C TRP A 67 6.48 -17.14 -20.04
N VAL A 68 5.32 -17.59 -19.52
CA VAL A 68 5.21 -18.52 -18.39
C VAL A 68 4.97 -19.93 -18.92
N PRO A 69 5.68 -20.99 -18.48
CA PRO A 69 5.42 -22.36 -18.91
C PRO A 69 4.00 -22.83 -18.51
N PRO A 70 3.41 -23.81 -19.21
CA PRO A 70 2.11 -24.36 -18.84
C PRO A 70 2.17 -25.12 -17.50
N GLY A 71 1.07 -25.06 -16.73
CA GLY A 71 0.90 -25.85 -15.51
C GLY A 71 1.46 -25.18 -14.25
N LYS A 72 2.14 -25.96 -13.39
CA LYS A 72 2.59 -25.51 -12.07
C LYS A 72 3.98 -24.86 -12.18
N GLY A 73 4.05 -23.56 -11.86
CA GLY A 73 5.32 -22.83 -11.76
C GLY A 73 6.24 -23.31 -10.62
N PRO A 74 7.48 -22.78 -10.55
CA PRO A 74 8.46 -23.18 -9.55
C PRO A 74 8.00 -22.95 -8.11
N SER A 75 8.47 -23.80 -7.19
CA SER A 75 8.10 -23.75 -5.78
C SER A 75 8.88 -22.68 -5.01
N VAL A 76 8.53 -21.41 -5.23
CA VAL A 76 9.14 -20.24 -4.59
C VAL A 76 8.18 -19.64 -3.56
N ALA A 77 8.70 -19.21 -2.40
CA ALA A 77 7.93 -18.41 -1.45
C ALA A 77 7.76 -16.98 -1.99
N LEU A 78 6.52 -16.53 -2.10
CA LEU A 78 6.17 -15.21 -2.62
C LEU A 78 5.29 -14.48 -1.61
N ASP A 79 5.48 -13.17 -1.50
CA ASP A 79 4.60 -12.28 -0.74
C ASP A 79 4.15 -11.09 -1.59
N HIS A 80 3.32 -10.20 -1.03
CA HIS A 80 2.80 -9.04 -1.76
C HIS A 80 3.93 -8.10 -2.26
N CYS A 81 5.07 -8.05 -1.58
CA CYS A 81 6.22 -7.26 -2.01
C CYS A 81 6.91 -7.86 -3.25
N SER A 82 6.66 -9.14 -3.60
CA SER A 82 7.23 -9.77 -4.80
C SER A 82 6.73 -9.12 -6.10
N ILE A 83 5.52 -8.56 -6.08
CA ILE A 83 4.96 -7.79 -7.21
C ILE A 83 5.82 -6.54 -7.44
N VAL A 84 6.02 -5.73 -6.39
CA VAL A 84 6.82 -4.51 -6.44
C VAL A 84 8.27 -4.82 -6.80
N LYS A 85 8.87 -5.85 -6.18
CA LYS A 85 10.23 -6.32 -6.48
C LYS A 85 10.42 -6.67 -7.95
N THR A 86 9.41 -7.28 -8.58
CA THR A 86 9.43 -7.61 -10.02
C THR A 86 9.32 -6.36 -10.89
N VAL A 87 8.45 -5.39 -10.53
CA VAL A 87 8.36 -4.11 -11.25
C VAL A 87 9.70 -3.36 -11.22
N LEU A 88 10.34 -3.28 -10.05
CA LEU A 88 11.67 -2.67 -9.90
C LEU A 88 12.74 -3.39 -10.73
N ALA A 89 12.71 -4.72 -10.78
CA ALA A 89 13.67 -5.51 -11.56
C ALA A 89 13.49 -5.38 -13.08
N ARG A 90 12.24 -5.39 -13.57
CA ARG A 90 11.93 -5.36 -15.01
C ARG A 90 12.01 -3.98 -15.65
N PHE A 91 11.63 -2.93 -14.94
CA PHE A 91 11.38 -1.61 -15.54
C PHE A 91 12.29 -0.49 -15.06
N LEU A 92 12.92 -0.60 -13.88
CA LEU A 92 13.77 0.46 -13.30
C LEU A 92 15.28 0.14 -13.36
N GLY A 93 15.67 -1.08 -13.75
CA GLY A 93 17.05 -1.42 -14.04
C GLY A 93 18.03 -1.24 -12.86
N ALA A 94 19.15 -0.56 -13.12
CA ALA A 94 20.18 -0.29 -12.12
C ALA A 94 19.79 0.82 -11.13
N ASP A 95 19.14 1.89 -11.61
CA ASP A 95 18.81 3.09 -10.84
C ASP A 95 17.52 2.95 -10.01
N LYS A 96 17.13 1.71 -9.68
CA LYS A 96 15.92 1.44 -8.91
C LYS A 96 16.05 1.98 -7.47
N PRO A 97 15.05 2.72 -6.96
CA PRO A 97 15.09 3.24 -5.60
C PRO A 97 14.98 2.13 -4.57
N PHE A 98 15.64 2.29 -3.43
CA PHE A 98 15.32 1.53 -2.23
C PHE A 98 13.95 1.96 -1.70
N LEU A 99 13.04 1.00 -1.52
CA LEU A 99 11.69 1.26 -1.00
C LEU A 99 11.54 0.83 0.46
N SER A 100 11.94 -0.40 0.79
CA SER A 100 11.95 -0.93 2.15
C SER A 100 12.75 -2.22 2.23
N GLU A 101 13.15 -2.60 3.45
CA GLU A 101 13.80 -3.88 3.73
C GLU A 101 12.94 -5.08 3.28
N ARG A 102 11.61 -5.01 3.42
CA ARG A 102 10.71 -6.08 2.96
C ARG A 102 10.74 -6.26 1.44
N VAL A 103 10.79 -5.16 0.68
CA VAL A 103 10.94 -5.24 -0.78
C VAL A 103 12.36 -5.69 -1.17
N ALA A 104 13.38 -5.33 -0.38
CA ALA A 104 14.76 -5.79 -0.58
C ALA A 104 14.89 -7.31 -0.33
N ALA A 105 14.26 -7.84 0.71
CA ALA A 105 14.27 -9.27 1.08
C ALA A 105 13.33 -10.15 0.25
N SER A 106 12.22 -9.61 -0.28
CA SER A 106 11.23 -10.41 -1.04
C SER A 106 11.80 -10.96 -2.36
N HIS A 107 11.30 -12.12 -2.80
CA HIS A 107 11.61 -12.71 -4.09
C HIS A 107 10.90 -11.98 -5.25
N SER A 108 11.17 -12.38 -6.50
CA SER A 108 10.51 -11.85 -7.70
C SER A 108 9.83 -12.96 -8.52
N PHE A 109 8.97 -12.57 -9.45
CA PHE A 109 8.30 -13.46 -10.39
C PHE A 109 9.19 -13.85 -11.60
N GLU A 110 10.47 -13.45 -11.63
CA GLU A 110 11.39 -13.73 -12.74
C GLU A 110 11.49 -15.23 -13.08
N SER A 111 11.53 -16.08 -12.07
CA SER A 111 11.61 -17.55 -12.24
C SER A 111 10.36 -18.17 -12.88
N PHE A 112 9.26 -17.43 -12.95
CA PHE A 112 8.02 -17.85 -13.63
C PHE A 112 8.02 -17.42 -15.11
N LEU A 113 8.86 -16.47 -15.51
CA LEU A 113 8.93 -15.92 -16.87
C LEU A 113 10.09 -16.57 -17.64
N SER A 114 10.11 -17.91 -17.65
CA SER A 114 11.24 -18.73 -18.09
C SER A 114 11.25 -19.11 -19.58
N GLU A 115 10.14 -18.91 -20.30
CA GLU A 115 10.10 -19.27 -21.72
C GLU A 115 10.94 -18.28 -22.56
N PRO A 116 11.79 -18.75 -23.48
CA PRO A 116 12.65 -17.88 -24.28
C PRO A 116 11.88 -17.12 -25.37
N GLN A 117 10.67 -17.58 -25.71
CA GLN A 117 9.78 -16.99 -26.71
C GLN A 117 8.34 -17.01 -26.18
N PRO A 118 7.46 -16.08 -26.61
CA PRO A 118 6.06 -16.11 -26.22
C PRO A 118 5.38 -17.37 -26.75
N ARG A 119 4.70 -18.10 -25.86
CA ARG A 119 3.86 -19.25 -26.20
C ARG A 119 2.65 -18.81 -27.03
N MET A 120 2.55 -19.39 -28.23
CA MET A 120 1.48 -19.17 -29.21
C MET A 120 0.65 -20.44 -29.46
N ASP A 121 0.98 -21.54 -28.77
CA ASP A 121 0.31 -22.85 -28.78
C ASP A 121 -0.99 -22.89 -27.96
N ILE A 122 -1.39 -21.75 -27.41
CA ILE A 122 -2.64 -21.61 -26.66
C ILE A 122 -3.79 -21.47 -27.67
N GLU A 123 -4.55 -22.54 -27.85
CA GLU A 123 -5.83 -22.49 -28.55
C GLU A 123 -6.69 -21.36 -27.97
N HIS A 124 -7.22 -20.49 -28.84
CA HIS A 124 -8.08 -19.41 -28.42
C HIS A 124 -9.25 -19.98 -27.62
N THR A 125 -9.30 -19.68 -26.32
CA THR A 125 -10.43 -20.07 -25.48
C THR A 125 -11.71 -19.53 -26.10
N GLU A 126 -12.73 -20.39 -26.18
CA GLU A 126 -14.09 -20.01 -26.60
C GLU A 126 -14.49 -18.66 -25.97
N PRO A 127 -15.13 -17.74 -26.71
CA PRO A 127 -15.49 -16.43 -26.20
C PRO A 127 -16.16 -16.55 -24.84
N LEU A 128 -15.61 -15.87 -23.84
CA LEU A 128 -16.15 -15.89 -22.47
C LEU A 128 -17.65 -15.66 -22.53
N ALA A 129 -18.43 -16.65 -22.06
CA ALA A 129 -19.87 -16.52 -21.98
C ALA A 129 -20.20 -15.21 -21.26
N PRO A 130 -21.16 -14.42 -21.76
CA PRO A 130 -21.48 -13.13 -21.17
C PRO A 130 -21.79 -13.35 -19.68
N LEU A 131 -21.09 -12.60 -18.81
CA LEU A 131 -21.40 -12.60 -17.39
C LEU A 131 -22.90 -12.32 -17.24
N PRO A 132 -23.62 -13.11 -16.42
CA PRO A 132 -25.06 -12.93 -16.30
C PRO A 132 -25.33 -11.49 -15.87
N ASP A 133 -26.21 -10.82 -16.61
CA ASP A 133 -26.55 -9.40 -16.46
C ASP A 133 -27.31 -9.10 -15.15
N THR A 134 -27.35 -10.08 -14.25
CA THR A 134 -27.39 -9.92 -12.80
C THR A 134 -26.13 -9.20 -12.30
N VAL A 135 -25.88 -8.00 -12.83
CA VAL A 135 -25.47 -6.88 -12.00
C VAL A 135 -26.34 -6.99 -10.75
N ARG A 136 -25.72 -7.25 -9.59
CA ARG A 136 -26.36 -7.06 -8.30
C ARG A 136 -26.54 -5.56 -8.16
N ARG A 137 -27.54 -5.02 -8.88
CA ARG A 137 -28.00 -3.65 -8.75
C ARG A 137 -28.41 -3.57 -7.30
N VAL A 138 -27.54 -2.96 -6.49
CA VAL A 138 -27.98 -2.15 -5.36
C VAL A 138 -29.16 -1.38 -5.93
N ALA A 139 -30.37 -1.74 -5.51
CA ALA A 139 -31.56 -1.10 -6.04
C ALA A 139 -31.38 0.42 -5.85
N PRO A 140 -31.92 1.29 -6.70
CA PRO A 140 -31.88 2.72 -6.40
C PRO A 140 -32.55 2.96 -5.03
N GLY A 141 -31.73 3.30 -4.01
CA GLY A 141 -32.13 3.37 -2.58
C GLY A 141 -31.81 2.14 -1.71
N GLY A 142 -31.42 1.01 -2.31
CA GLY A 142 -31.17 -0.29 -1.68
C GLY A 142 -29.82 -0.45 -0.99
N SER A 143 -29.37 0.54 -0.22
CA SER A 143 -28.24 0.35 0.70
C SER A 143 -28.67 -0.60 1.82
N GLN A 144 -28.30 -1.88 1.72
CA GLN A 144 -28.47 -2.88 2.81
C GLN A 144 -27.49 -2.65 3.99
N ILE A 145 -27.24 -1.38 4.33
CA ILE A 145 -26.61 -1.03 5.61
C ILE A 145 -27.74 -1.10 6.64
N VAL A 146 -27.79 -2.23 7.35
CA VAL A 146 -28.84 -2.56 8.34
C VAL A 146 -28.71 -1.73 9.63
N THR A 147 -27.54 -1.11 9.89
CA THR A 147 -27.31 -0.31 11.11
C THR A 147 -28.20 0.93 11.15
N PRO A 148 -28.66 1.39 12.33
CA PRO A 148 -29.41 2.65 12.44
C PRO A 148 -28.54 3.87 12.04
N PRO A 149 -29.14 4.98 11.56
CA PRO A 149 -28.39 6.19 11.24
C PRO A 149 -27.91 6.90 12.52
N ILE A 150 -26.61 7.16 12.61
CA ILE A 150 -25.99 7.85 13.75
C ILE A 150 -26.01 9.38 13.55
N SER A 151 -26.40 10.12 14.58
CA SER A 151 -26.33 11.58 14.59
C SER A 151 -24.93 12.07 15.01
N ARG A 152 -24.52 13.25 14.51
CA ARG A 152 -23.27 13.93 14.94
C ARG A 152 -23.26 14.38 16.40
N LYS A 153 -24.41 14.29 17.08
CA LYS A 153 -24.54 14.51 18.53
C LYS A 153 -24.14 13.23 19.26
N ARG A 154 -24.80 12.12 18.93
CA ARG A 154 -24.53 10.78 19.47
C ARG A 154 -23.06 10.38 19.34
N LEU A 155 -22.46 10.58 18.16
CA LEU A 155 -21.06 10.25 17.88
C LEU A 155 -20.03 11.06 18.70
N ARG A 156 -20.46 12.09 19.45
CA ARG A 156 -19.61 12.88 20.36
C ARG A 156 -19.94 12.69 21.85
N GLU A 157 -21.11 12.16 22.17
CA GLU A 157 -21.65 12.11 23.54
C GLU A 157 -21.79 10.69 24.09
N GLU A 158 -21.87 9.68 23.20
CA GLU A 158 -22.05 8.27 23.57
C GLU A 158 -20.89 7.41 23.00
N PRO A 159 -20.49 6.32 23.69
CA PRO A 159 -19.67 5.28 23.08
C PRO A 159 -20.47 4.62 21.93
N VAL A 160 -19.85 4.54 20.75
CA VAL A 160 -20.46 3.99 19.53
C VAL A 160 -19.74 2.70 19.15
N GLU A 161 -20.52 1.63 18.94
CA GLU A 161 -19.99 0.35 18.48
C GLU A 161 -19.33 0.45 17.09
N PHE A 162 -18.25 -0.29 16.87
CA PHE A 162 -17.49 -0.26 15.61
C PHE A 162 -18.36 -0.60 14.40
N HIS A 163 -19.32 -1.52 14.57
CA HIS A 163 -20.26 -1.90 13.52
C HIS A 163 -21.13 -0.71 13.07
N ASP A 164 -21.66 0.05 14.02
CA ASP A 164 -22.46 1.25 13.76
C ASP A 164 -21.62 2.31 13.03
N LEU A 165 -20.41 2.60 13.54
CA LEU A 165 -19.47 3.55 12.92
C LEU A 165 -19.13 3.16 11.47
N SER A 166 -18.88 1.88 11.20
CA SER A 166 -18.56 1.38 9.86
C SER A 166 -19.74 1.59 8.88
N GLY A 167 -20.98 1.34 9.33
CA GLY A 167 -22.18 1.60 8.55
C GLY A 167 -22.46 3.10 8.32
N TRP A 168 -22.09 3.96 9.28
CA TRP A 168 -22.17 5.42 9.11
C TRP A 168 -21.18 5.93 8.04
N VAL A 169 -19.93 5.45 8.05
CA VAL A 169 -18.92 5.80 7.04
C VAL A 169 -19.32 5.28 5.65
N ALA A 170 -19.80 4.03 5.56
CA ALA A 170 -20.24 3.46 4.28
C ALA A 170 -21.42 4.23 3.65
N ARG A 171 -22.31 4.83 4.45
CA ARG A 171 -23.38 5.75 3.97
C ARG A 171 -22.87 7.11 3.51
N LEU A 172 -21.72 7.56 4.01
CA LEU A 172 -21.11 8.83 3.63
C LEU A 172 -20.39 8.73 2.27
N ILE A 173 -19.80 7.55 1.98
CA ILE A 173 -19.02 7.28 0.76
C ILE A 173 -19.92 6.78 -0.38
N GLY A 174 -21.01 6.07 -0.08
CA GLY A 174 -21.93 5.50 -1.08
C GLY A 174 -23.03 6.46 -1.59
N ARG A 175 -22.72 7.76 -1.73
CA ARG A 175 -23.62 8.81 -2.23
C ARG A 175 -22.98 9.61 -3.36
#